data_AF-A0A8T5UT80-F1
#
_entry.id   AF-A0A8T5UT80-F1
#
_cell.length_a   1.000
_cell.length_b   1.000
_cell.length_c   1.000
_cell.angle_alpha   90.00
_cell.angle_beta   90.00
_cell.angle_gamma   90.00
#
_symmetry.space_group_name_H-M   'P 1'
#
loop_
_entity.id
_entity.type
_entity.pdbx_description
1 polymer ?
#
loop_
_entity_poly.entity_id
_entity_poly.type
_entity_poly.pdbx_seq_one_letter_code
_entity_poly.pdbx_strand_id
1 'polypeptide(L)' 'MGGGIIKAYNLDLFGGYEKGIERSIKVIKMYEPPEGYYFGDSGGKDSEVLRDLLIKSSVKYDAWHNVTGLGKPEQI' A
#
# COMPACT_ATOMS: atom_id res chain seq x y z
N MET A 1 32.53 -26.16 17.24
CA MET A 1 32.14 -24.73 17.30
C MET A 1 31.88 -24.26 15.87
N GLY A 2 30.78 -23.54 15.64
CA GLY A 2 30.51 -22.85 14.38
C GLY A 2 29.34 -23.40 13.55
N GLY A 3 28.15 -23.53 14.13
CA GLY A 3 26.92 -23.64 13.35
C GLY A 3 26.65 -22.29 12.68
N GLY A 4 26.88 -22.19 11.37
CA GLY A 4 26.61 -20.98 10.61
C GLY A 4 25.11 -20.69 10.56
N ILE A 5 24.70 -19.54 11.10
CA ILE A 5 23.33 -19.04 10.97
C ILE A 5 23.13 -18.67 9.50
N ILE A 6 22.33 -19.45 8.78
CA ILE A 6 21.86 -19.09 7.44
C ILE A 6 20.92 -17.90 7.61
N LYS A 7 21.38 -16.70 7.26
CA LYS A 7 20.53 -15.51 7.18
C LYS A 7 19.60 -15.69 5.99
N ALA A 8 18.37 -16.14 6.24
CA ALA A 8 17.32 -16.14 5.22
C ALA A 8 16.97 -14.69 4.92
N TYR A 9 17.47 -14.18 3.79
CA TYR A 9 17.02 -12.88 3.29
C TYR A 9 15.64 -13.09 2.67
N ASN A 10 14.61 -12.44 3.19
CA ASN A 10 13.31 -12.30 2.53
C ASN A 10 13.49 -11.39 1.31
N LEU A 11 14.12 -11.92 0.27
CA LEU A 11 14.31 -11.25 -1.00
C LEU A 11 13.08 -11.53 -1.87
N ASP A 12 12.22 -10.53 -2.01
CA ASP A 12 11.17 -10.56 -3.02
C ASP A 12 11.70 -10.03 -4.38
N LEU A 13 10.81 -9.99 -5.38
CA LEU A 13 11.12 -9.45 -6.71
C LEU A 13 11.64 -8.00 -6.68
N PHE A 14 11.38 -7.27 -5.60
CA PHE A 14 11.73 -5.86 -5.41
C PHE A 14 12.94 -5.65 -4.49
N GLY A 15 13.65 -6.73 -4.13
CA GLY A 15 14.84 -6.67 -3.28
C GLY A 15 14.54 -6.61 -1.77
N GLY A 16 13.32 -6.97 -1.38
CA GLY A 16 12.81 -7.04 -0.02
C GLY A 16 11.57 -6.17 0.19
N TYR A 17 10.65 -6.65 1.03
CA TYR A 17 9.35 -6.01 1.33
C TYR A 17 9.48 -4.52 1.71
N GLU A 18 10.44 -4.20 2.58
CA GLU A 18 10.69 -2.82 3.04
C GLU A 18 11.10 -1.90 1.89
N LYS A 19 11.95 -2.37 0.98
CA LYS A 19 12.37 -1.59 -0.19
C LYS A 19 11.22 -1.37 -1.16
N GLY A 20 10.32 -2.34 -1.28
CA GLY A 20 9.07 -2.21 -2.04
C GLY A 20 8.21 -1.07 -1.50
N ILE A 21 7.97 -1.03 -0.18
CA ILE A 21 7.19 0.05 0.46
C ILE A 21 7.84 1.41 0.25
N GLU A 22 9.15 1.53 0.55
CA GLU A 22 9.85 2.80 0.41
C GLU A 22 9.80 3.34 -1.03
N ARG A 23 9.95 2.45 -2.01
CA ARG A 23 9.86 2.81 -3.43
C ARG A 23 8.45 3.30 -3.77
N SER A 24 7.42 2.60 -3.33
CA SER A 24 6.02 2.99 -3.58
C SER A 24 5.70 4.35 -2.95
N ILE A 25 6.10 4.59 -1.70
CA ILE A 25 5.89 5.89 -1.04
C ILE A 25 6.60 7.02 -1.79
N LYS A 26 7.84 6.79 -2.26
CA LYS A 26 8.57 7.78 -3.06
C LYS A 26 7.84 8.11 -4.36
N VAL A 27 7.31 7.11 -5.05
CA VAL A 27 6.57 7.30 -6.30
C VAL A 27 5.28 8.09 -6.06
N ILE A 28 4.50 7.74 -5.02
CA ILE A 28 3.26 8.42 -4.66
C ILE A 28 3.53 9.91 -4.36
N LYS A 29 4.58 10.23 -3.59
CA LYS A 29 4.94 11.63 -3.32
C LYS A 29 5.44 12.38 -4.55
N MET A 30 6.18 11.71 -5.43
CA MET A 30 6.77 12.32 -6.62
C MET A 30 5.73 12.77 -7.63
N TYR A 31 4.62 12.05 -7.73
CA TYR A 31 3.54 12.32 -8.68
C TYR A 31 2.27 12.82 -7.99
N GLU A 32 2.38 13.39 -6.79
CA GLU A 32 1.24 13.96 -6.08
C GLU A 32 0.70 15.17 -6.88
N PRO A 33 -0.56 15.14 -7.32
CA PRO A 33 -1.16 16.29 -8.00
C PRO A 33 -1.42 17.42 -6.99
N PRO A 34 -1.44 18.70 -7.42
CA PRO A 34 -1.67 19.84 -6.52
C PRO A 34 -2.95 19.74 -5.67
N GLU A 35 -4.01 19.16 -6.24
CA GLU A 35 -5.31 18.93 -5.64
C GLU A 35 -5.37 17.69 -4.71
N GLY A 36 -4.36 16.81 -4.77
CA GLY A 36 -4.38 15.51 -4.09
C GLY A 36 -5.04 14.40 -4.92
N TYR A 37 -4.87 13.15 -4.47
CA TYR A 37 -5.37 11.98 -5.20
C TYR A 37 -6.87 11.76 -4.99
N TYR A 38 -7.56 11.38 -6.05
CA TYR A 38 -8.86 10.74 -5.92
C TYR A 38 -8.67 9.23 -5.75
N PHE A 39 -9.02 8.68 -4.60
CA PHE A 39 -8.81 7.28 -4.25
C PHE A 39 -10.13 6.51 -4.30
N GLY A 40 -10.25 5.58 -5.24
CA GLY A 40 -11.37 4.63 -5.30
C GLY A 40 -11.12 3.42 -4.42
N ASP A 41 -11.84 3.31 -3.30
CA ASP A 41 -11.78 2.14 -2.43
C ASP A 41 -12.76 1.08 -2.96
N SER A 42 -12.28 -0.14 -3.23
CA SER A 42 -13.13 -1.27 -3.62
C SER A 42 -13.44 -2.22 -2.46
N GLY A 43 -12.81 -2.02 -1.29
CA GLY A 43 -12.87 -2.97 -0.18
C GLY A 43 -12.10 -4.27 -0.41
N GLY A 44 -11.27 -4.33 -1.46
CA GLY A 44 -10.40 -5.45 -1.77
C GLY A 44 -8.99 -5.28 -1.20
N LYS A 45 -8.21 -6.36 -1.20
CA LYS A 45 -6.82 -6.35 -0.67
C LYS A 45 -5.94 -5.26 -1.33
N ASP A 46 -6.12 -5.04 -2.64
CA ASP A 46 -5.26 -4.13 -3.40
C ASP A 46 -5.60 -2.66 -3.06
N SER A 47 -6.87 -2.33 -2.83
CA SER A 47 -7.29 -0.99 -2.38
C SER A 47 -6.90 -0.74 -0.93
N GLU A 48 -7.02 -1.75 -0.05
CA GLU A 48 -6.57 -1.64 1.34
C GLU A 48 -5.05 -1.35 1.45
N VAL A 49 -4.24 -2.05 0.66
CA VAL A 49 -2.78 -1.79 0.61
C VAL A 49 -2.49 -0.39 0.06
N LEU A 50 -3.19 0.04 -0.99
CA LEU A 50 -3.04 1.40 -1.51
C LEU A 50 -3.44 2.47 -0.48
N ARG A 51 -4.52 2.25 0.27
CA ARG A 51 -4.95 3.13 1.35
C ARG A 51 -3.89 3.26 2.44
N ASP A 52 -3.28 2.14 2.85
CA ASP A 52 -2.16 2.13 3.80
C ASP A 52 -0.95 2.91 3.27
N LEU A 53 -0.60 2.73 1.99
CA LEU A 53 0.48 3.49 1.34
C LEU A 53 0.19 4.99 1.26
N LEU A 54 -1.04 5.39 0.93
CA LEU A 54 -1.46 6.79 0.91
C LEU A 54 -1.32 7.42 2.29
N ILE A 55 -1.80 6.74 3.34
CA ILE A 55 -1.65 7.19 4.74
C ILE A 55 -0.17 7.34 5.12
N LYS A 56 0.67 6.32 4.85
CA LYS A 56 2.12 6.36 5.12
C LYS A 56 2.84 7.45 4.34
N SER A 57 2.35 7.78 3.15
CA SER A 57 2.93 8.83 2.32
C SER A 57 2.51 10.24 2.77
N SER A 58 1.46 10.38 3.57
CA SER A 58 0.96 11.68 4.07
C SER A 58 0.62 12.67 2.95
N VAL A 59 0.28 12.16 1.76
CA VAL A 59 -0.24 12.95 0.62
C VAL A 59 -1.71 13.26 0.84
N LYS A 60 -2.20 14.31 0.17
CA LYS A 60 -3.64 14.62 0.19
C LYS A 60 -4.39 13.62 -0.69
N TYR A 61 -5.50 13.10 -0.20
CA TYR A 61 -6.40 12.28 -1.01
C TYR A 61 -7.84 12.31 -0.51
N ASP A 62 -8.78 12.20 -1.43
CA ASP A 62 -10.20 12.01 -1.15
C ASP A 62 -10.60 10.56 -1.47
N ALA A 63 -11.07 9.84 -0.46
CA ALA A 63 -11.46 8.43 -0.59
C ALA A 63 -12.95 8.28 -0.90
N TRP A 64 -13.26 7.52 -1.96
CA TRP A 64 -14.62 7.24 -2.39
C TRP A 64 -14.81 5.73 -2.51
N HIS A 65 -15.78 5.21 -1.75
CA HIS A 65 -16.13 3.79 -1.77
C HIS A 65 -17.50 3.62 -2.41
N ASN A 66 -17.59 2.76 -3.44
CA ASN A 66 -18.87 2.41 -4.03
C ASN A 66 -19.42 1.14 -3.36
N VAL A 67 -20.40 1.33 -2.49
CA VAL A 67 -21.06 0.23 -1.77
C VAL A 67 -22.00 -0.50 -2.74
N THR A 68 -21.58 -1.69 -3.18
CA THR A 68 -22.34 -2.52 -4.13
C THR A 68 -23.32 -3.48 -3.45
N GLY A 69 -23.35 -3.54 -2.12
CA GLY A 69 -24.21 -4.44 -1.34
C GLY A 69 -23.79 -5.92 -1.36
N LEU A 70 -22.71 -6.26 -2.09
CA LEU A 70 -22.13 -7.61 -2.17
C LEU A 70 -20.86 -7.77 -1.31
N GLY A 71 -20.50 -6.73 -0.53
CA GLY A 71 -19.35 -6.71 0.35
C GLY A 71 -19.56 -7.46 1.68
N LYS A 72 -18.52 -7.54 2.51
CA LYS A 72 -18.68 -8.02 3.89
C LYS A 72 -19.64 -7.09 4.66
N PRO A 73 -20.29 -7.53 5.75
CA PRO A 73 -21.24 -6.70 6.53
C PRO A 73 -20.65 -5.37 7.01
N GLU A 74 -19.34 -5.30 7.20
CA GLU A 74 -18.57 -4.11 7.59
C GLU A 74 -18.43 -3.07 6.46
N GLN A 75 -18.74 -3.46 5.22
CA GLN A 75 -18.56 -2.72 3.96
C GLN A 75 -19.90 -2.50 3.23
N ILE A 76 -21.04 -2.79 3.89
CA ILE A 76 -22.41 -2.50 3.42
C ILE A 76 -22.95 -1.28 4.16
#